data_AF-A0A7X7SAA0-F1
#
_entry.id   AF-A0A7X7SAA0-F1
#
_cell.length_a   1.000
_cell.length_b   1.000
_cell.length_c   1.000
_cell.angle_alpha   90.00
_cell.angle_beta   90.00
_cell.angle_gamma   90.00
#
_symmetry.space_group_name_H-M   'P 1'
#
loop_
_entity.id
_entity.type
_entity.pdbx_description
1 polymer ?
#
loop_
_entity_poly.entity_id
_entity_poly.type
_entity_poly.pdbx_seq_one_letter_code
_entity_poly.pdbx_strand_id
1 'polypeptide(L)' 'MNIIWDPQEIERKSMEIIEQYLAGVQMTPPVKAVVKRVIHTTGDPDILSAMRFHPLAVN' A
#
# COMPACT_ATOMS: atom_id res chain seq x y z
N MET A 1 -12.82 5.84 22.55
CA MET A 1 -12.30 5.53 21.20
C MET A 1 -11.45 6.72 20.80
N ASN A 2 -10.15 6.54 20.55
CA ASN A 2 -9.28 7.65 20.14
C ASN A 2 -9.33 7.75 18.62
N ILE A 3 -10.00 8.79 18.12
CA ILE A 3 -10.12 9.09 16.68
C ILE A 3 -8.99 10.05 16.32
N ILE A 4 -8.24 9.73 15.27
CA ILE A 4 -7.25 10.63 14.67
C ILE A 4 -8.01 11.58 13.74
N TRP A 5 -7.81 12.88 13.88
CA TRP A 5 -8.45 13.90 13.03
C TRP A 5 -7.47 14.58 12.07
N ASP A 6 -6.17 14.49 12.33
CA ASP A 6 -5.15 15.05 11.45
C ASP A 6 -5.01 14.18 10.17
N PRO A 7 -5.24 14.73 8.97
CA PRO A 7 -5.21 13.96 7.74
C PRO A 7 -3.85 13.32 7.42
N GLN A 8 -2.75 14.01 7.76
CA GLN A 8 -1.40 13.48 7.49
C GLN A 8 -1.12 12.29 8.41
N GLU A 9 -1.54 12.37 9.68
CA GLU A 9 -1.41 11.28 10.63
C GLU A 9 -2.31 10.10 10.26
N ILE A 10 -3.51 10.35 9.72
CA ILE A 10 -4.39 9.31 9.18
C ILE A 10 -3.69 8.58 8.01
N GLU A 11 -3.15 9.33 7.05
CA GLU A 11 -2.46 8.73 5.90
C GLU A 11 -1.21 7.96 6.34
N ARG A 12 -0.40 8.55 7.23
CA ARG A 12 0.77 7.90 7.82
C ARG A 12 0.39 6.59 8.49
N LYS A 13 -0.67 6.59 9.30
CA LYS A 13 -1.16 5.39 9.98
C LYS A 13 -1.68 4.34 9.01
N SER A 14 -2.39 4.76 7.96
CA SER A 14 -2.83 3.87 6.89
C SER A 14 -1.64 3.19 6.21
N MET A 15 -0.59 3.95 5.88
CA MET A 15 0.62 3.40 5.24
C MET A 15 1.41 2.45 6.14
N GLU A 16 1.41 2.65 7.46
CA GLU A 16 1.95 1.69 8.44
C GLU A 16 1.17 0.38 8.45
N ILE A 17 -0.16 0.45 8.48
CA ILE A 17 -1.03 -0.71 8.48
C ILE A 17 -0.85 -1.52 7.19
N ILE A 18 -0.83 -0.83 6.03
CA ILE A 18 -0.61 -1.47 4.73
C ILE A 18 0.74 -2.19 4.68
N GLU A 19 1.78 -1.63 5.30
CA GLU A 19 3.12 -2.24 5.33
C GLU A 19 3.11 -3.65 5.96
N GLN A 20 2.24 -3.89 6.94
CA GLN A 20 2.10 -5.19 7.60
C GLN A 20 1.58 -6.27 6.66
N TYR A 21 0.66 -5.92 5.75
CA TYR A 21 0.13 -6.85 4.74
C TYR A 21 1.16 -7.18 3.66
N LEU A 22 2.15 -6.32 3.44
CA LEU A 22 3.21 -6.53 2.44
C LEU A 22 4.42 -7.26 3.01
N ALA A 23 4.40 -7.64 4.30
CA ALA A 23 5.51 -8.34 4.93
C ALA A 23 5.79 -9.68 4.23
N GLY A 24 7.06 -9.89 3.84
CA GLY A 24 7.50 -11.11 3.15
C GLY A 24 7.24 -11.14 1.64
N VAL A 25 6.55 -10.14 1.07
CA VAL A 25 6.33 -10.05 -0.37
C VAL A 25 7.52 -9.37 -1.05
N GLN A 26 8.13 -10.04 -2.01
CA GLN A 26 9.25 -9.52 -2.79
C GLN A 26 8.75 -8.63 -3.92
N MET A 27 9.16 -7.37 -3.93
CA MET A 27 8.86 -6.41 -4.99
C MET A 27 9.89 -5.27 -4.97
N THR A 28 10.08 -4.60 -6.10
CA THR A 28 10.97 -3.44 -6.17
C THR A 28 10.36 -2.24 -5.44
N PRO A 29 11.17 -1.26 -4.96
CA PRO A 29 10.63 -0.08 -4.28
C PRO A 29 9.59 0.71 -5.10
N PRO A 30 9.74 0.91 -6.43
CA PRO A 30 8.72 1.58 -7.25
C PRO A 30 7.40 0.81 -7.30
N VAL A 31 7.45 -0.51 -7.49
CA VAL A 31 6.25 -1.37 -7.47
C VAL A 31 5.55 -1.27 -6.12
N LYS A 32 6.31 -1.33 -5.02
CA LYS A 32 5.78 -1.23 -3.67
C LYS A 32 5.05 0.08 -3.43
N ALA A 33 5.58 1.20 -3.90
CA ALA A 33 4.93 2.50 -3.79
C ALA A 33 3.56 2.52 -4.48
N VAL A 34 3.45 1.93 -5.68
CA VAL A 34 2.18 1.82 -6.40
C VAL A 34 1.20 0.90 -5.67
N VAL A 35 1.65 -0.29 -5.25
CA VAL A 35 0.83 -1.26 -4.49
C VAL A 35 0.23 -0.62 -3.25
N LYS A 36 1.03 0.11 -2.47
CA LYS A 36 0.54 0.79 -1.26
C LYS A 36 -0.57 1.80 -1.56
N ARG A 37 -0.45 2.57 -2.65
CA ARG A 37 -1.48 3.54 -3.07
C ARG A 37 -2.76 2.86 -3.54
N VAL A 38 -2.64 1.76 -4.29
CA VAL A 38 -3.81 0.97 -4.72
C VAL A 38 -4.56 0.44 -3.50
N ILE A 39 -3.88 -0.23 -2.56
CA ILE A 39 -4.51 -0.74 -1.34
C ILE A 39 -5.12 0.40 -0.50
N HIS A 40 -4.45 1.55 -0.38
CA HIS A 40 -4.97 2.70 0.34
C HIS A 40 -6.27 3.23 -0.26
N THR A 41 -6.35 3.32 -1.59
CA THR A 41 -7.55 3.80 -2.29
C THR A 41 -8.69 2.78 -2.26
N THR A 42 -8.40 1.48 -2.35
CA THR A 42 -9.44 0.44 -2.36
C THR A 42 -9.87 0.00 -0.97
N GLY A 43 -9.00 0.16 0.04
CA GLY A 43 -9.17 -0.43 1.36
C GLY A 43 -9.03 -1.95 1.38
N ASP A 44 -8.48 -2.55 0.31
CA ASP A 44 -8.44 -4.00 0.10
C ASP A 44 -6.99 -4.49 -0.09
N PRO A 45 -6.39 -5.14 0.93
CA PRO A 45 -5.07 -5.76 0.80
C PRO A 45 -5.03 -6.99 -0.14
N ASP A 46 -6.13 -7.72 -0.30
CA ASP A 46 -6.19 -8.95 -1.09
C ASP A 46 -6.09 -8.69 -2.59
N ILE A 47 -6.35 -7.45 -3.02
CA ILE A 47 -6.17 -6.98 -4.40
C ILE A 47 -4.75 -7.26 -4.94
N LEU A 48 -3.75 -7.35 -4.05
CA LEU A 48 -2.36 -7.68 -4.39
C LEU A 48 -2.26 -8.94 -5.26
N SER A 49 -3.09 -9.95 -4.97
CA SER A 49 -3.09 -11.24 -5.69
C SER A 49 -3.44 -11.10 -7.18
N ALA A 50 -4.21 -10.07 -7.54
CA ALA A 50 -4.65 -9.78 -8.90
C ALA A 50 -3.70 -8.83 -9.66
N MET A 51 -2.77 -8.16 -8.96
CA MET A 51 -1.88 -7.19 -9.59
C MET A 51 -0.80 -7.86 -10.44
N ARG A 52 -0.56 -7.32 -11.64
CA ARG A 52 0.53 -7.73 -12.54
C ARG A 52 1.23 -6.48 -13.05
N PHE A 53 2.55 -6.45 -12.94
CA PHE A 53 3.39 -5.34 -13.38
C PHE A 53 4.25 -5.79 -14.56
N HIS A 54 4.16 -5.07 -15.67
CA HIS A 54 5.15 -5.23 -16.73
C HIS A 54 6.53 -4.76 -16.22
N PRO A 55 7.65 -5.41 -16.58
CA PRO A 55 8.98 -5.05 -16.08
C PRO A 55 9.39 -3.59 -16.32
N LEU A 56 8.79 -2.92 -17.31
CA LEU A 56 9.03 -1.52 -17.67
C LEU A 56 7.91 -0.56 -17.23
N ALA A 57 6.93 -1.02 -16.44
CA ALA A 57 5.77 -0.21 -16.06
C ALA A 57 6.12 0.89 -15.04
N VAL A 58 7.18 0.68 -14.26
CA VAL A 58 7.65 1.60 -13.24
C VAL A 58 9.18 1.63 -13.31
N ASN A 59 9.70 2.72 -13.86
CA ASN A 59 11.13 3.00 -14.02
C ASN A 59 11.56 4.12 -13.09
#